data_AF-A0A7V9QMG0-F1
#
_entry.id   AF-A0A7V9QMG0-F1
#
_cell.length_a   1.000
_cell.length_b   1.000
_cell.length_c   1.000
_cell.angle_alpha   90.00
_cell.angle_beta   90.00
_cell.angle_gamma   90.00
#
_symmetry.space_group_name_H-M   'P 1'
#
loop_
_entity.id
_entity.type
_entity.pdbx_description
1 polymer ?
#
loop_
_entity_poly.entity_id
_entity_poly.type
_entity_poly.pdbx_seq_one_letter_code
_entity_poly.pdbx_strand_id
1 'polypeptide(L)'
;MSSKGLPGFANSLAIASELSAALGALYEEAADTDRSASVALLRNDPRRDLFFERILVDSGGVRRDDIAVSFDHLPVQVRKRVSSGQAFVEFGDQSTDFMKLLGLPASEGATLAMRGFCLDNELAGALALVEPKRRFGGRVLDKLVPAAEMFGLAYARLHEHDARLEAVRTLEDITRSIHTEYERTVSELEKRLHSAQDASLAGGSPDSGRAAELERALHTALNQSRVTAQKLAAVDQQVSTAVSKLERAHMELHQQTEIARRHSDLIHTVRQRLESALESPDPRAAIDDLLRSLRNYE
;
A
#
# COMPACT_ATOMS: atom_id res chain seq x y z
N MET A 1 -17.21 16.57 16.16
CA MET A 1 -15.75 16.38 16.05
C MET A 1 -15.53 14.90 15.95
N SER A 2 -14.63 14.42 15.07
CA SER A 2 -14.40 12.98 14.99
C SER A 2 -14.06 12.44 16.37
N SER A 3 -14.66 11.31 16.74
CA SER A 3 -14.51 10.76 18.11
C SER A 3 -13.05 10.46 18.48
N LYS A 4 -12.15 10.41 17.49
CA LYS A 4 -10.72 10.08 17.64
C LYS A 4 -9.77 11.21 17.19
N GLY A 5 -10.24 12.16 16.38
CA GLY A 5 -9.40 13.20 15.77
C GLY A 5 -8.38 12.65 14.76
N LEU A 6 -7.71 13.55 14.01
CA LEU A 6 -6.73 13.17 12.98
C LEU A 6 -5.63 12.20 13.47
N PRO A 7 -5.09 12.32 14.70
CA PRO A 7 -4.09 11.36 15.19
C PRO A 7 -4.64 9.94 15.36
N GLY A 8 -5.88 9.79 15.85
CA GLY A 8 -6.49 8.48 16.00
C GLY A 8 -6.89 7.86 14.64
N PHE A 9 -7.25 8.69 13.67
CA PHE A 9 -7.42 8.27 12.28
C PHE A 9 -6.11 7.78 11.66
N ALA A 10 -5.01 8.53 11.83
CA ALA A 10 -3.69 8.13 11.36
C ALA A 10 -3.25 6.78 11.96
N ASN A 11 -3.50 6.57 13.25
CA ASN A 11 -3.23 5.28 13.90
C ASN A 11 -4.08 4.14 13.30
N SER A 12 -5.36 4.41 13.00
CA SER A 12 -6.24 3.42 12.37
C SER A 12 -5.75 3.04 10.97
N LEU A 13 -5.27 4.03 10.19
CA LEU A 13 -4.66 3.78 8.88
C LEU A 13 -3.32 3.03 8.98
N ALA A 14 -2.51 3.30 10.00
CA ALA A 14 -1.23 2.61 10.19
C ALA A 14 -1.41 1.11 10.47
N ILE A 15 -2.45 0.74 11.22
CA ILE A 15 -2.76 -0.64 11.59
C ILE A 15 -3.51 -1.38 10.46
N ALA A 16 -4.20 -0.66 9.58
CA ALA A 16 -4.94 -1.27 8.47
C ALA A 16 -3.99 -2.11 7.58
N SER A 17 -4.32 -3.39 7.39
CA SER A 17 -3.60 -4.32 6.51
C SER A 17 -4.24 -4.46 5.13
N GLU A 18 -5.45 -3.93 4.96
CA GLU A 18 -6.21 -4.02 3.72
C GLU A 18 -6.88 -2.69 3.35
N LEU A 19 -7.11 -2.49 2.06
CA LEU A 19 -7.79 -1.30 1.52
C LEU A 19 -9.19 -1.10 2.10
N SER A 20 -9.96 -2.17 2.31
CA SER A 20 -11.30 -2.07 2.89
C SER A 20 -11.28 -1.57 4.33
N ALA A 21 -10.30 -1.96 5.13
CA ALA A 21 -10.16 -1.50 6.50
C ALA A 21 -9.76 -0.02 6.55
N ALA A 22 -8.82 0.39 5.69
CA ALA A 22 -8.42 1.78 5.56
C ALA A 22 -9.59 2.67 5.08
N LEU A 23 -10.36 2.19 4.10
CA LEU A 23 -11.51 2.91 3.57
C LEU A 23 -12.65 2.98 4.60
N GLY A 24 -12.83 1.93 5.40
CA GLY A 24 -13.73 1.92 6.55
C GLY A 24 -13.39 3.01 7.57
N ALA A 25 -12.11 3.16 7.92
CA ALA A 25 -11.67 4.24 8.80
C ALA A 25 -11.94 5.63 8.21
N LEU A 26 -11.80 5.79 6.89
CA LEU A 26 -12.11 7.05 6.20
C LEU A 26 -13.62 7.33 6.17
N TYR A 27 -14.44 6.30 6.01
CA TYR A 27 -15.89 6.41 6.11
C TYR A 27 -16.33 6.85 7.51
N GLU A 28 -15.72 6.35 8.59
CA GLU A 28 -16.06 6.79 9.96
C GLU A 28 -15.85 8.31 10.13
N GLU A 29 -14.76 8.87 9.58
CA GLU A 29 -14.51 10.31 9.57
C GLU A 29 -15.57 11.09 8.77
N ALA A 30 -16.04 10.52 7.65
CA ALA A 30 -17.15 11.08 6.88
C ALA A 30 -18.48 11.00 7.66
N ALA A 31 -18.75 9.85 8.28
CA ALA A 31 -19.97 9.53 9.01
C ALA A 31 -20.15 10.39 10.27
N ASP A 32 -19.05 10.84 10.88
CA ASP A 32 -19.06 11.80 11.98
C ASP A 32 -19.63 13.17 11.57
N THR A 33 -19.65 13.48 10.26
CA THR A 33 -20.33 14.66 9.71
C THR A 33 -21.69 14.31 9.11
N ASP A 34 -21.75 13.23 8.34
CA ASP A 34 -22.98 12.72 7.77
C ASP A 34 -22.95 11.20 7.60
N ARG A 35 -23.72 10.49 8.43
CA ARG A 35 -23.89 9.03 8.33
C ARG A 35 -24.57 8.56 7.03
N SER A 36 -25.19 9.47 6.29
CA SER A 36 -25.80 9.18 4.98
C SER A 36 -24.85 9.43 3.81
N ALA A 37 -23.65 9.98 4.05
CA ALA A 37 -22.60 10.02 3.05
C ALA A 37 -22.05 8.61 2.81
N SER A 38 -21.48 8.40 1.62
CA SER A 38 -20.78 7.16 1.32
C SER A 38 -19.45 7.45 0.65
N VAL A 39 -18.49 6.56 0.88
CA VAL A 39 -17.13 6.69 0.36
C VAL A 39 -16.82 5.45 -0.45
N ALA A 40 -16.28 5.62 -1.65
CA ALA A 40 -15.88 4.51 -2.50
C ALA A 40 -14.47 4.69 -3.05
N LEU A 41 -13.76 3.59 -3.22
CA LEU A 41 -12.49 3.52 -3.93
C LEU A 41 -12.70 2.77 -5.24
N LEU A 42 -12.39 3.42 -6.35
CA LEU A 42 -12.39 2.84 -7.69
C LEU A 42 -10.96 2.51 -8.07
N ARG A 43 -10.61 1.23 -8.22
CA ARG A 43 -9.26 0.85 -8.66
C ARG A 43 -9.18 0.94 -10.17
N ASN A 44 -8.08 1.50 -10.66
CA ASN A 44 -7.83 1.72 -12.07
C ASN A 44 -6.69 0.82 -12.55
N ASP A 45 -6.87 0.24 -13.74
CA ASP A 45 -5.79 -0.38 -14.50
C ASP A 45 -5.23 0.68 -15.45
N PRO A 46 -4.03 1.23 -15.19
CA PRO A 46 -3.47 2.32 -15.99
C PRO A 46 -3.15 1.87 -17.43
N ARG A 47 -2.95 0.56 -17.66
CA ARG A 47 -2.65 0.03 -19.01
C ARG A 47 -3.89 -0.01 -19.89
N ARG A 48 -5.06 -0.16 -19.29
CA ARG A 48 -6.35 -0.25 -19.98
C ARG A 48 -7.20 1.00 -19.83
N ASP A 49 -6.73 1.96 -19.03
CA ASP A 49 -7.46 3.16 -18.62
C ASP A 49 -8.90 2.83 -18.16
N LEU A 50 -8.99 1.84 -17.27
CA LEU A 50 -10.24 1.16 -16.91
C LEU A 50 -10.38 1.07 -15.40
N PHE A 51 -11.50 1.54 -14.86
CA PHE A 51 -11.89 1.16 -13.51
C PHE A 51 -12.42 -0.27 -13.52
N PHE A 52 -11.74 -1.16 -12.79
CA PHE A 52 -12.01 -2.59 -12.78
C PHE A 52 -12.67 -3.11 -11.48
N GLU A 53 -12.48 -2.40 -10.37
CA GLU A 53 -13.03 -2.79 -9.06
C GLU A 53 -13.52 -1.54 -8.31
N ARG A 54 -14.65 -1.67 -7.63
CA ARG A 54 -15.18 -0.69 -6.70
C ARG A 54 -15.26 -1.28 -5.31
N ILE A 55 -14.68 -0.59 -4.34
CA ILE A 55 -14.88 -0.83 -2.91
C ILE A 55 -15.75 0.30 -2.36
N LEU A 56 -16.99 0.03 -2.01
CA LEU A 56 -17.93 1.01 -1.45
C LEU A 56 -18.10 0.78 0.06
N VAL A 57 -18.07 1.85 0.82
CA VAL A 57 -18.35 1.86 2.26
C VAL A 57 -19.45 2.87 2.55
N ASP A 58 -20.51 2.38 3.18
CA ASP A 58 -21.63 3.16 3.67
C ASP A 58 -22.10 2.64 5.05
N SER A 59 -23.24 3.13 5.54
CA SER A 59 -23.82 2.68 6.80
C SER A 59 -24.19 1.20 6.84
N GLY A 60 -24.31 0.55 5.68
CA GLY A 60 -24.59 -0.88 5.54
C GLY A 60 -23.33 -1.75 5.54
N GLY A 61 -22.14 -1.16 5.59
CA GLY A 61 -20.87 -1.86 5.65
C GLY A 61 -20.05 -1.71 4.36
N VAL A 62 -19.13 -2.66 4.15
CA VAL A 62 -18.19 -2.65 3.02
C VAL A 62 -18.69 -3.61 1.93
N ARG A 63 -18.78 -3.13 0.69
CA ARG A 63 -19.12 -3.92 -0.50
C ARG A 63 -18.00 -3.80 -1.54
N ARG A 64 -17.59 -4.93 -2.13
CA ARG A 64 -16.66 -4.99 -3.25
C ARG A 64 -17.39 -5.52 -4.46
N ASP A 65 -17.34 -4.78 -5.56
CA ASP A 65 -17.99 -5.14 -6.81
C ASP A 65 -17.02 -4.92 -7.97
N ASP A 66 -16.98 -5.87 -8.91
CA ASP A 66 -16.28 -5.67 -10.18
C ASP A 66 -17.06 -4.66 -11.03
N ILE A 67 -16.33 -3.74 -11.64
CA ILE A 67 -16.88 -2.75 -12.56
C ILE A 67 -16.03 -2.74 -13.83
N ALA A 68 -16.61 -2.28 -14.93
CA ALA A 68 -15.88 -2.15 -16.19
C ALA A 68 -16.23 -0.80 -16.82
N VAL A 69 -15.74 0.27 -16.20
CA VAL A 69 -16.00 1.65 -16.63
C VAL A 69 -14.71 2.25 -17.13
N SER A 70 -14.63 2.54 -18.43
CA SER A 70 -13.47 3.26 -18.99
C SER A 70 -13.39 4.65 -18.37
N PHE A 71 -12.17 5.05 -18.00
CA PHE A 71 -11.91 6.36 -17.45
C PHE A 71 -12.30 7.47 -18.43
N ASP A 72 -12.20 7.22 -19.73
CA ASP A 72 -12.60 8.14 -20.81
C ASP A 72 -14.09 8.49 -20.83
N HIS A 73 -14.94 7.73 -20.16
CA HIS A 73 -16.35 8.08 -20.00
C HIS A 73 -16.56 9.27 -19.05
N LEU A 74 -15.61 9.58 -18.18
CA LEU A 74 -15.72 10.75 -17.30
C LEU A 74 -15.56 12.06 -18.09
N PRO A 75 -16.12 13.20 -17.63
CA PRO A 75 -15.96 14.48 -18.32
C PRO A 75 -14.48 14.88 -18.41
N VAL A 76 -14.06 15.47 -19.53
CA VAL A 76 -12.64 15.82 -19.79
C VAL A 76 -12.01 16.64 -18.67
N GLN A 77 -12.76 17.59 -18.09
CA GLN A 77 -12.27 18.41 -16.98
C GLN A 77 -12.06 17.61 -15.70
N VAL A 78 -12.97 16.68 -15.41
CA VAL A 78 -12.87 15.76 -14.28
C VAL A 78 -11.66 14.84 -14.48
N ARG A 79 -11.50 14.24 -15.66
CA ARG A 79 -10.35 13.36 -15.97
C ARG A 79 -9.02 14.04 -15.69
N LYS A 80 -8.81 15.23 -16.25
CA LYS A 80 -7.56 15.99 -16.04
C LYS A 80 -7.26 16.23 -14.56
N ARG A 81 -8.28 16.53 -13.74
CA ARG A 81 -8.10 16.77 -12.31
C ARG A 81 -7.90 15.47 -11.52
N VAL A 82 -8.66 14.43 -11.82
CA VAL A 82 -8.50 13.11 -11.19
C VAL A 82 -7.11 12.55 -11.49
N SER A 83 -6.65 12.58 -12.74
CA SER A 83 -5.29 12.16 -13.13
C SER A 83 -4.18 12.99 -12.49
N SER A 84 -4.45 14.21 -12.03
CA SER A 84 -3.45 15.00 -11.29
C SER A 84 -3.33 14.58 -9.82
N GLY A 85 -4.36 13.93 -9.27
CA GLY A 85 -4.43 13.49 -7.87
C GLY A 85 -4.39 14.57 -6.79
N GLN A 86 -4.34 15.86 -7.17
CA GLN A 86 -4.06 16.96 -6.22
C GLN A 86 -5.24 17.37 -5.36
N ALA A 87 -6.47 17.27 -5.88
CA ALA A 87 -7.65 17.77 -5.19
C ALA A 87 -8.90 16.98 -5.59
N PHE A 88 -9.94 17.10 -4.78
CA PHE A 88 -11.27 16.66 -5.17
C PHE A 88 -11.82 17.53 -6.31
N VAL A 89 -12.51 16.88 -7.23
CA VAL A 89 -13.28 17.52 -8.30
C VAL A 89 -14.73 17.09 -8.19
N GLU A 90 -15.63 18.08 -8.24
CA GLU A 90 -17.07 17.87 -8.19
C GLU A 90 -17.66 17.73 -9.58
N PHE A 91 -18.69 16.90 -9.71
CA PHE A 91 -19.39 16.66 -10.96
C PHE A 91 -20.55 17.62 -11.22
N GLY A 92 -20.89 18.46 -10.23
CA GLY A 92 -21.98 19.43 -10.32
C GLY A 92 -23.30 18.77 -10.70
N ASP A 93 -24.01 19.32 -11.69
CA ASP A 93 -25.32 18.84 -12.14
C ASP A 93 -25.30 17.42 -12.70
N GLN A 94 -24.14 16.93 -13.15
CA GLN A 94 -23.99 15.58 -13.72
C GLN A 94 -23.75 14.50 -12.65
N SER A 95 -23.69 14.88 -11.36
CA SER A 95 -23.35 13.98 -10.26
C SER A 95 -24.17 12.69 -10.27
N THR A 96 -25.51 12.79 -10.42
CA THR A 96 -26.41 11.63 -10.35
C THR A 96 -26.17 10.64 -11.49
N ASP A 97 -25.86 11.11 -12.70
CA ASP A 97 -25.61 10.25 -13.86
C ASP A 97 -24.29 9.49 -13.72
N PHE A 98 -23.25 10.19 -13.25
CA PHE A 98 -21.94 9.56 -13.01
C PHE A 98 -21.94 8.64 -11.80
N MET A 99 -22.75 8.92 -10.77
CA MET A 99 -22.98 7.95 -9.69
C MET A 99 -23.55 6.64 -10.25
N LYS A 100 -24.57 6.69 -11.11
CA LYS A 100 -25.14 5.48 -11.74
C LYS A 100 -24.12 4.75 -12.60
N LEU A 101 -23.36 5.48 -13.42
CA LEU A 101 -22.30 4.90 -14.27
C LEU A 101 -21.26 4.13 -13.45
N LEU A 102 -20.85 4.71 -12.32
CA LEU A 102 -19.86 4.13 -11.40
C LEU A 102 -20.49 3.13 -10.41
N GLY A 103 -21.81 2.94 -10.47
CA GLY A 103 -22.64 2.16 -9.56
C GLY A 103 -22.56 2.58 -8.08
N LEU A 104 -22.34 3.88 -7.85
CA LEU A 104 -22.42 4.53 -6.54
C LEU A 104 -23.89 4.79 -6.17
N PRO A 105 -24.20 4.92 -4.86
CA PRO A 105 -25.57 5.18 -4.42
C PRO A 105 -26.06 6.54 -4.94
N ALA A 106 -26.98 6.50 -5.91
CA ALA A 106 -27.54 7.70 -6.53
C ALA A 106 -28.84 8.12 -5.83
N SER A 107 -28.92 9.38 -5.40
CA SER A 107 -30.15 9.99 -4.91
C SER A 107 -30.33 11.40 -5.47
N GLU A 108 -31.57 11.90 -5.46
CA GLU A 108 -31.89 13.19 -6.06
C GLU A 108 -31.21 14.34 -5.30
N GLY A 109 -30.41 15.13 -6.03
CA GLY A 109 -29.64 16.25 -5.49
C GLY A 109 -28.44 15.85 -4.61
N ALA A 110 -28.04 14.58 -4.63
CA ALA A 110 -26.74 14.18 -4.11
C ALA A 110 -25.60 14.71 -5.00
N THR A 111 -24.47 15.03 -4.38
CA THR A 111 -23.27 15.52 -5.06
C THR A 111 -22.19 14.46 -5.06
N LEU A 112 -21.51 14.30 -6.20
CA LEU A 112 -20.36 13.42 -6.36
C LEU A 112 -19.08 14.27 -6.42
N ALA A 113 -18.13 13.94 -5.56
CA ALA A 113 -16.76 14.46 -5.62
C ALA A 113 -15.79 13.30 -5.79
N MET A 114 -14.77 13.45 -6.64
CA MET A 114 -13.74 12.44 -6.85
C MET A 114 -12.34 13.01 -6.73
N ARG A 115 -11.40 12.21 -6.23
CA ARG A 115 -9.97 12.50 -6.18
C ARG A 115 -9.19 11.29 -6.67
N GLY A 116 -8.21 11.48 -7.55
CA GLY A 116 -7.33 10.39 -7.97
C GLY A 116 -6.17 10.17 -7.00
N PHE A 117 -5.64 8.94 -7.03
CA PHE A 117 -4.37 8.57 -6.43
C PHE A 117 -3.46 8.06 -7.53
N CYS A 118 -2.29 8.68 -7.64
CA CYS A 118 -1.31 8.32 -8.64
C CYS A 118 -0.16 7.54 -7.99
N LEU A 119 0.26 6.46 -8.63
CA LEU A 119 1.47 5.71 -8.32
C LEU A 119 2.37 5.80 -9.55
N ASP A 120 3.63 6.20 -9.36
CA ASP A 120 4.59 6.37 -10.47
C ASP A 120 4.08 7.28 -11.62
N ASN A 121 3.31 8.32 -11.27
CA ASN A 121 2.63 9.26 -12.19
C ASN A 121 1.51 8.64 -13.04
N GLU A 122 1.07 7.42 -12.75
CA GLU A 122 -0.09 6.79 -13.37
C GLU A 122 -1.26 6.73 -12.39
N LEU A 123 -2.49 6.89 -12.88
CA LEU A 123 -3.69 6.79 -12.04
C LEU A 123 -3.87 5.33 -11.58
N ALA A 124 -3.69 5.06 -10.29
CA ALA A 124 -3.87 3.72 -9.71
C ALA A 124 -5.28 3.51 -9.16
N GLY A 125 -5.93 4.60 -8.74
CA GLY A 125 -7.30 4.55 -8.26
C GLY A 125 -7.90 5.94 -8.03
N ALA A 126 -9.18 6.00 -7.71
CA ALA A 126 -9.88 7.23 -7.40
C ALA A 126 -10.82 7.05 -6.19
N LEU A 127 -10.71 7.96 -5.23
CA LEU A 127 -11.64 8.10 -4.12
C LEU A 127 -12.85 8.89 -4.58
N ALA A 128 -14.04 8.31 -4.45
CA ALA A 128 -15.32 8.97 -4.66
C ALA A 128 -16.01 9.21 -3.31
N LEU A 129 -16.51 10.42 -3.12
CA LEU A 129 -17.37 10.81 -2.00
C LEU A 129 -18.75 11.15 -2.57
N VAL A 130 -19.78 10.48 -2.07
CA VAL A 130 -21.18 10.81 -2.35
C VAL A 130 -21.77 11.46 -1.13
N GLU A 131 -22.18 12.72 -1.27
CA GLU A 131 -22.91 13.45 -0.25
C GLU A 131 -24.38 13.57 -0.65
N PRO A 132 -25.33 13.12 0.19
CA PRO A 132 -26.74 13.31 -0.07
C PRO A 132 -27.14 14.77 0.09
N LYS A 133 -28.27 15.14 -0.53
CA LYS A 133 -28.80 16.50 -0.44
C LYS A 133 -29.13 16.85 1.01
N ARG A 134 -28.43 17.85 1.56
CA ARG A 134 -28.70 18.37 2.92
C ARG A 134 -29.21 19.80 2.89
N ARG A 135 -30.08 20.12 3.85
CA ARG A 135 -30.58 21.48 4.10
C ARG A 135 -29.75 22.24 5.14
N PHE A 136 -29.02 21.53 6.01
CA PHE A 136 -28.28 22.08 7.13
C PHE A 136 -27.00 21.29 7.41
N GLY A 137 -25.98 21.94 7.96
CA GLY A 137 -24.68 21.36 8.31
C GLY A 137 -23.56 21.73 7.33
N GLY A 138 -22.30 21.58 7.78
CA GLY A 138 -21.14 21.73 6.91
C GLY A 138 -20.96 20.54 5.97
N ARG A 139 -20.28 20.76 4.84
CA ARG A 139 -20.01 19.71 3.85
C ARG A 139 -19.10 18.63 4.42
N VAL A 140 -19.33 17.39 4.01
CA VAL A 140 -18.44 16.29 4.40
C VAL A 140 -17.08 16.48 3.72
N LEU A 141 -17.10 16.88 2.45
CA LEU A 141 -15.92 17.12 1.61
C LEU A 141 -14.90 18.03 2.29
N ASP A 142 -15.34 19.19 2.78
CA ASP A 142 -14.46 20.19 3.39
C ASP A 142 -13.69 19.65 4.60
N LYS A 143 -14.31 18.72 5.36
CA LYS A 143 -13.67 18.06 6.50
C LYS A 143 -12.88 16.82 6.12
N LEU A 144 -13.27 16.15 5.04
CA LEU A 144 -12.66 14.90 4.61
C LEU A 144 -11.32 15.14 3.88
N VAL A 145 -11.08 16.35 3.34
CA VAL A 145 -9.85 16.66 2.60
C VAL A 145 -8.57 16.24 3.34
N PRO A 146 -8.31 16.65 4.61
CA PRO A 146 -7.11 16.22 5.32
C PRO A 146 -7.05 14.70 5.59
N ALA A 147 -8.20 14.06 5.82
CA ALA A 147 -8.27 12.62 6.02
C ALA A 147 -8.00 11.86 4.72
N ALA A 148 -8.46 12.38 3.57
CA ALA A 148 -8.21 11.83 2.26
C ALA A 148 -6.72 11.92 1.85
N GLU A 149 -5.99 12.95 2.27
CA GLU A 149 -4.52 13.04 2.09
C GLU A 149 -3.80 11.91 2.82
N MET A 150 -4.12 11.72 4.12
CA MET A 150 -3.53 10.64 4.91
C MET A 150 -3.93 9.26 4.39
N PHE A 151 -5.17 9.11 3.93
CA PHE A 151 -5.62 7.90 3.25
C PHE A 151 -4.81 7.65 1.97
N GLY A 152 -4.48 8.68 1.19
CA GLY A 152 -3.62 8.55 0.00
C GLY A 152 -2.23 7.98 0.33
N LEU A 153 -1.63 8.40 1.43
CA LEU A 153 -0.37 7.81 1.92
C LEU A 153 -0.53 6.35 2.33
N ALA A 154 -1.62 6.03 3.04
CA ALA A 154 -1.93 4.66 3.42
C ALA A 154 -2.21 3.76 2.21
N TYR A 155 -2.89 4.30 1.19
CA TYR A 155 -3.16 3.65 -0.08
C TYR A 155 -1.86 3.28 -0.81
N ALA A 156 -0.92 4.22 -0.93
CA ALA A 156 0.39 3.94 -1.53
C ALA A 156 1.17 2.87 -0.76
N ARG A 157 1.18 2.95 0.58
CA ARG A 157 1.82 1.93 1.45
C ARG A 157 1.21 0.54 1.26
N LEU A 158 -0.12 0.44 1.20
CA LEU A 158 -0.82 -0.83 1.01
C LEU A 158 -0.55 -1.41 -0.39
N HIS A 159 -0.56 -0.57 -1.43
CA HIS A 159 -0.19 -0.99 -2.77
C HIS A 159 1.26 -1.48 -2.86
N GLU A 160 2.20 -0.80 -2.19
CA GLU A 160 3.58 -1.25 -2.13
C GLU A 160 3.70 -2.59 -1.39
N HIS A 161 2.96 -2.76 -0.29
CA HIS A 161 2.93 -4.02 0.44
C HIS A 161 2.44 -5.18 -0.44
N ASP A 162 1.33 -4.99 -1.16
CA ASP A 162 0.77 -5.99 -2.08
C ASP A 162 1.77 -6.32 -3.20
N ALA A 163 2.39 -5.30 -3.80
CA ALA A 163 3.40 -5.49 -4.84
C ALA A 163 4.63 -6.25 -4.34
N ARG A 164 5.09 -5.99 -3.11
CA ARG A 164 6.18 -6.76 -2.49
C ARG A 164 5.79 -8.22 -2.26
N LEU A 165 4.57 -8.48 -1.78
CA LEU A 165 4.10 -9.86 -1.58
C LEU A 165 4.00 -10.61 -2.91
N GLU A 166 3.49 -9.96 -3.96
CA GLU A 166 3.43 -10.54 -5.31
C GLU A 166 4.84 -10.81 -5.87
N ALA A 167 5.77 -9.88 -5.68
CA ALA A 167 7.16 -10.07 -6.09
C ALA A 167 7.82 -11.26 -5.38
N VAL A 168 7.61 -11.41 -4.08
CA VAL A 168 8.12 -12.56 -3.31
C VAL A 168 7.56 -13.87 -3.86
N ARG A 169 6.23 -13.96 -4.04
CA ARG A 169 5.58 -15.16 -4.61
C ARG A 169 6.11 -15.49 -6.01
N THR A 170 6.29 -14.48 -6.85
CA THR A 170 6.83 -14.64 -8.21
C THR A 170 8.27 -15.17 -8.17
N LEU A 171 9.11 -14.66 -7.26
CA LEU A 171 10.47 -15.15 -7.07
C LEU A 171 10.50 -16.60 -6.57
N GLU A 172 9.61 -16.96 -5.64
CA GLU A 172 9.47 -18.34 -5.16
C GLU A 172 9.08 -19.29 -6.30
N ASP A 173 8.11 -18.89 -7.12
CA ASP A 173 7.64 -19.69 -8.26
C ASP A 173 8.73 -19.85 -9.34
N ILE A 174 9.45 -18.78 -9.68
CA ILE A 174 10.58 -18.82 -10.63
C ILE A 174 11.69 -19.73 -10.08
N THR A 175 12.03 -19.58 -8.80
CA THR A 175 13.10 -20.39 -8.17
C THR A 175 12.73 -21.87 -8.16
N ARG A 176 11.46 -22.20 -7.84
CA ARG A 176 10.96 -23.57 -7.88
C ARG A 176 11.02 -24.13 -9.30
N SER A 177 10.54 -23.38 -10.29
CA SER A 177 10.57 -23.78 -11.70
C SER A 177 11.99 -24.09 -12.18
N ILE A 178 12.93 -23.17 -11.91
CA ILE A 178 14.35 -23.34 -12.26
C ILE A 178 14.94 -24.57 -11.59
N HIS A 179 14.64 -24.81 -10.31
CA HIS A 179 15.12 -25.98 -9.59
C HIS A 179 14.60 -27.28 -10.23
N THR A 180 13.30 -27.35 -10.54
CA THR A 180 12.71 -28.52 -11.20
C THR A 180 13.30 -28.76 -12.60
N GLU A 181 13.59 -27.70 -13.35
CA GLU A 181 14.26 -27.80 -14.65
C GLU A 181 15.71 -28.32 -14.52
N TYR A 182 16.46 -27.83 -13.53
CA TYR A 182 17.79 -28.35 -13.24
C TYR A 182 17.77 -29.83 -12.83
N GLU A 183 16.87 -30.25 -11.95
CA GLU A 183 16.74 -31.66 -11.56
C GLU A 183 16.40 -32.55 -12.76
N ARG A 184 15.52 -32.08 -13.65
CA ARG A 184 15.15 -32.80 -14.88
C ARG A 184 16.33 -32.93 -15.82
N THR A 185 17.08 -31.86 -16.06
CA THR A 185 18.24 -31.88 -16.97
C THR A 185 19.35 -32.76 -16.42
N VAL A 186 19.63 -32.72 -15.11
CA VAL A 186 20.58 -33.63 -14.44
C VAL A 186 20.12 -35.08 -14.59
N SER A 187 18.86 -35.38 -14.27
CA SER A 187 18.30 -36.73 -14.39
C SER A 187 18.35 -37.26 -15.82
N GLU A 188 18.13 -36.41 -16.83
CA GLU A 188 18.21 -36.79 -18.24
C GLU A 188 19.65 -37.07 -18.67
N LEU A 189 20.60 -36.24 -18.23
CA LEU A 189 22.03 -36.46 -18.47
C LEU A 189 22.52 -37.74 -17.79
N GLU A 190 22.11 -38.01 -16.55
CA GLU A 190 22.41 -39.26 -15.84
C GLU A 190 21.88 -40.49 -16.59
N LYS A 191 20.63 -40.45 -17.09
CA LYS A 191 20.05 -41.54 -17.89
C LYS A 191 20.82 -41.76 -19.19
N ARG A 192 21.18 -40.68 -19.89
CA ARG A 192 21.99 -40.75 -21.13
C ARG A 192 23.37 -41.33 -20.86
N LEU A 193 24.01 -40.91 -19.77
CA LEU A 193 25.29 -41.45 -19.32
C LEU A 193 25.21 -42.95 -19.03
N HIS A 194 24.22 -43.37 -18.25
CA HIS A 194 24.02 -44.78 -17.91
C HIS A 194 23.77 -45.65 -19.15
N SER A 195 22.92 -45.17 -20.08
CA SER A 195 22.68 -45.87 -21.36
C SER A 195 23.93 -45.99 -22.24
N ALA A 196 24.82 -44.98 -22.24
CA ALA A 196 26.08 -45.04 -22.97
C ALA A 196 27.10 -45.98 -22.31
N GLN A 197 27.13 -46.04 -20.97
CA GLN A 197 27.95 -46.98 -20.22
C GLN A 197 27.50 -48.43 -20.45
N ASP A 198 26.20 -48.70 -20.39
CA ASP A 198 25.63 -50.03 -20.65
C ASP A 198 25.91 -50.50 -22.09
N ALA A 199 25.78 -49.60 -23.07
CA ALA A 199 26.10 -49.89 -24.47
C ALA A 199 27.60 -50.20 -24.67
N SER A 200 28.49 -49.50 -23.95
CA SER A 200 29.93 -49.76 -23.96
C SER A 200 30.30 -51.08 -23.27
N LEU A 201 29.57 -51.49 -22.23
CA LEU A 201 29.76 -52.77 -21.53
C LEU A 201 29.26 -53.96 -22.34
N ALA A 202 28.24 -53.77 -23.20
CA ALA A 202 27.69 -54.78 -24.09
C ALA A 202 28.57 -55.11 -25.32
N GLY A 203 29.77 -54.54 -25.44
CA GLY A 203 30.79 -54.96 -26.43
C GLY A 203 30.76 -54.24 -27.78
N GLY A 204 30.03 -53.13 -27.94
CA GLY A 204 30.12 -52.25 -29.12
C GLY A 204 31.28 -51.24 -29.01
N SER A 205 32.17 -51.18 -30.00
CA SER A 205 33.23 -50.14 -30.10
C SER A 205 32.79 -49.00 -31.06
N PRO A 206 33.18 -47.71 -30.89
CA PRO A 206 33.86 -47.01 -29.80
C PRO A 206 32.97 -45.90 -29.21
N ASP A 207 32.07 -46.23 -28.27
CA ASP A 207 31.26 -45.22 -27.56
C ASP A 207 31.97 -44.59 -26.34
N SER A 208 33.21 -45.02 -26.04
CA SER A 208 34.03 -44.50 -24.94
C SER A 208 34.28 -42.98 -25.05
N GLY A 209 34.38 -42.43 -26.27
CA GLY A 209 34.54 -40.99 -26.47
C GLY A 209 33.26 -40.22 -26.12
N ARG A 210 32.09 -40.77 -26.47
CA ARG A 210 30.78 -40.19 -26.19
C ARG A 210 30.41 -40.29 -24.71
N ALA A 211 30.77 -41.39 -24.05
CA ALA A 211 30.63 -41.55 -22.61
C ALA A 211 31.50 -40.52 -21.86
N ALA A 212 32.77 -40.34 -22.26
CA ALA A 212 33.65 -39.34 -21.65
C ALA A 212 33.18 -37.89 -21.90
N GLU A 213 32.58 -37.58 -23.04
CA GLU A 213 31.96 -36.28 -23.31
C GLU A 213 30.72 -36.03 -22.44
N LEU A 214 29.88 -37.05 -22.25
CA LEU A 214 28.72 -36.98 -21.36
C LEU A 214 29.14 -36.85 -19.89
N GLU A 215 30.19 -37.53 -19.44
CA GLU A 215 30.78 -37.36 -18.10
C GLU A 215 31.26 -35.93 -17.88
N ARG A 216 31.97 -35.35 -18.86
CA ARG A 216 32.40 -33.94 -18.79
C ARG A 216 31.20 -33.00 -18.74
N ALA A 217 30.19 -33.23 -19.58
CA ALA A 217 28.98 -32.42 -19.60
C ALA A 217 28.22 -32.47 -18.26
N LEU A 218 28.10 -33.67 -17.67
CA LEU A 218 27.48 -33.88 -16.36
C LEU A 218 28.30 -33.20 -15.24
N HIS A 219 29.62 -33.34 -15.25
CA HIS A 219 30.48 -32.62 -14.30
C HIS A 219 30.39 -31.10 -14.46
N THR A 220 30.30 -30.57 -15.69
CA THR A 220 30.09 -29.14 -15.90
C THR A 220 28.73 -28.69 -15.41
N ALA A 221 27.66 -29.47 -15.63
CA ALA A 221 26.31 -29.16 -15.16
C ALA A 221 26.22 -29.19 -13.62
N LEU A 222 26.82 -30.19 -12.97
CA LEU A 222 26.90 -30.26 -11.50
C LEU A 222 27.70 -29.10 -10.91
N ASN A 223 28.83 -28.75 -11.52
CA ASN A 223 29.63 -27.60 -11.08
C ASN A 223 28.87 -26.29 -11.28
N GLN A 224 28.15 -26.12 -12.39
CA GLN A 224 27.29 -24.96 -12.62
C GLN A 224 26.16 -24.90 -11.58
N SER A 225 25.49 -26.02 -11.29
CA SER A 225 24.47 -26.14 -10.24
C SER A 225 25.02 -25.74 -8.86
N ARG A 226 26.22 -26.22 -8.52
CA ARG A 226 26.88 -25.86 -7.25
C ARG A 226 27.21 -24.37 -7.20
N VAL A 227 27.70 -23.79 -8.30
CA VAL A 227 28.01 -22.35 -8.39
C VAL A 227 26.73 -21.52 -8.31
N THR A 228 25.64 -21.92 -8.96
CA THR A 228 24.36 -21.21 -8.85
C THR A 228 23.76 -21.32 -7.45
N ALA A 229 23.85 -22.48 -6.80
CA ALA A 229 23.42 -22.65 -5.41
C ALA A 229 24.23 -21.76 -4.45
N GLN A 230 25.55 -21.67 -4.64
CA GLN A 230 26.41 -20.75 -3.87
C GLN A 230 26.05 -19.28 -4.12
N LYS A 231 25.76 -18.89 -5.37
CA LYS A 231 25.31 -17.54 -5.70
C LYS A 231 23.95 -17.21 -5.06
N LEU A 232 22.99 -18.14 -5.11
CA LEU A 232 21.69 -18.00 -4.46
C LEU A 232 21.85 -17.83 -2.94
N ALA A 233 22.66 -18.66 -2.29
CA ALA A 233 22.93 -18.53 -0.86
C ALA A 233 23.58 -17.17 -0.50
N ALA A 234 24.47 -16.67 -1.36
CA ALA A 234 25.09 -15.35 -1.16
C ALA A 234 24.06 -14.20 -1.32
N VAL A 235 23.16 -14.28 -2.30
CA VAL A 235 22.07 -13.32 -2.46
C VAL A 235 21.13 -13.36 -1.25
N ASP A 236 20.78 -14.55 -0.78
CA ASP A 236 19.90 -14.72 0.38
C ASP A 236 20.51 -14.11 1.65
N GLN A 237 21.81 -14.31 1.86
CA GLN A 237 22.56 -13.68 2.95
C GLN A 237 22.61 -12.14 2.81
N GLN A 238 22.75 -11.61 1.59
CA GLN A 238 22.69 -10.17 1.33
C GLN A 238 21.30 -9.60 1.63
N VAL A 239 20.24 -10.26 1.19
CA VAL A 239 18.84 -9.87 1.46
C VAL A 239 18.57 -9.89 2.96
N SER A 240 18.94 -10.97 3.67
CA SER A 240 18.81 -11.07 5.13
C SER A 240 19.54 -9.93 5.85
N THR A 241 20.77 -9.61 5.43
CA THR A 241 21.54 -8.50 6.00
C THR A 241 20.87 -7.14 5.72
N ALA A 242 20.31 -6.95 4.52
CA ALA A 242 19.61 -5.73 4.16
C ALA A 242 18.31 -5.56 4.96
N VAL A 243 17.55 -6.64 5.17
CA VAL A 243 16.34 -6.65 6.01
C VAL A 243 16.69 -6.28 7.45
N SER A 244 17.70 -6.90 8.05
CA SER A 244 18.12 -6.55 9.41
C SER A 244 18.61 -5.10 9.56
N LYS A 245 19.23 -4.53 8.52
CA LYS A 245 19.59 -3.10 8.51
C LYS A 245 18.34 -2.21 8.44
N LEU A 246 17.37 -2.59 7.61
CA LEU A 246 16.11 -1.86 7.47
C LEU A 246 15.28 -1.90 8.76
N GLU A 247 15.23 -3.05 9.44
CA GLU A 247 14.59 -3.20 10.75
C GLU A 247 15.23 -2.29 11.80
N ARG A 248 16.57 -2.21 11.85
CA ARG A 248 17.27 -1.27 12.73
C ARG A 248 16.93 0.18 12.41
N ALA A 249 16.99 0.56 11.13
CA ALA A 249 16.61 1.92 10.72
C ALA A 249 15.16 2.24 11.08
N HIS A 250 14.25 1.27 10.97
CA HIS A 250 12.86 1.44 11.38
C HIS A 250 12.71 1.63 12.89
N MET A 251 13.42 0.84 13.71
CA MET A 251 13.45 1.03 15.17
C MET A 251 14.03 2.40 15.55
N GLU A 252 15.11 2.85 14.91
CA GLU A 252 15.71 4.17 15.13
C GLU A 252 14.74 5.29 14.75
N LEU A 253 14.07 5.20 13.60
CA LEU A 253 13.04 6.17 13.19
C LEU A 253 11.86 6.19 14.15
N HIS A 254 11.43 5.04 14.65
CA HIS A 254 10.38 4.96 15.66
C HIS A 254 10.80 5.66 16.95
N GLN A 255 12.04 5.43 17.42
CA GLN A 255 12.59 6.09 18.59
C GLN A 255 12.67 7.62 18.39
N GLN A 256 13.12 8.08 17.22
CA GLN A 256 13.15 9.51 16.88
C GLN A 256 11.74 10.11 16.84
N THR A 257 10.77 9.38 16.33
CA THR A 257 9.36 9.82 16.27
C THR A 257 8.77 9.94 17.67
N GLU A 258 9.07 9.01 18.57
CA GLU A 258 8.65 9.07 19.97
C GLU A 258 9.28 10.24 20.72
N ILE A 259 10.57 10.54 20.47
CA ILE A 259 11.22 11.75 21.00
C ILE A 259 10.51 13.01 20.47
N ALA A 260 10.22 13.06 19.17
CA ALA A 260 9.53 14.20 18.56
C ALA A 260 8.11 14.39 19.14
N ARG A 261 7.37 13.30 19.40
CA ARG A 261 6.07 13.35 20.08
C ARG A 261 6.18 13.92 21.49
N ARG A 262 7.13 13.44 22.30
CA ARG A 262 7.39 13.98 23.65
C ARG A 262 7.70 15.47 23.61
N HIS A 263 8.51 15.92 22.66
CA HIS A 263 8.79 17.36 22.49
C HIS A 263 7.54 18.14 22.10
N SER A 264 6.70 17.63 21.21
CA SER A 264 5.45 18.27 20.82
C SER A 264 4.47 18.38 22.00
N ASP A 265 4.32 17.33 22.81
CA ASP A 265 3.47 17.32 23.99
C ASP A 265 3.96 18.32 25.05
N LEU A 266 5.29 18.42 25.22
CA LEU A 266 5.93 19.40 26.09
C LEU A 266 5.64 20.82 25.62
N ILE A 267 5.84 21.11 24.32
CA ILE A 267 5.54 22.42 23.74
C ILE A 267 4.05 22.78 23.94
N HIS A 268 3.15 21.83 23.71
CA HIS A 268 1.72 22.06 23.90
C HIS A 268 1.39 22.37 25.36
N THR A 269 1.96 21.61 26.31
CA THR A 269 1.79 21.83 27.75
C THR A 269 2.33 23.19 28.19
N VAL A 270 3.52 23.57 27.70
CA VAL A 270 4.11 24.90 27.96
C VAL A 270 3.18 25.99 27.44
N ARG A 271 2.68 25.87 26.21
CA ARG A 271 1.77 26.85 25.61
C ARG A 271 0.49 26.99 26.43
N GLN A 272 -0.14 25.88 26.80
CA GLN A 272 -1.39 25.90 27.58
C GLN A 272 -1.19 26.54 28.96
N ARG A 273 -0.05 26.28 29.62
CA ARG A 273 0.27 26.91 30.90
C ARG A 273 0.55 28.41 30.76
N LEU A 274 1.24 28.84 29.70
CA LEU A 274 1.45 30.25 29.40
C LEU A 274 0.14 30.99 29.11
N GLU A 275 -0.76 30.36 28.34
CA GLU A 275 -2.12 30.88 28.09
C GLU A 275 -2.90 31.03 29.41
N SER A 276 -2.87 30.01 30.29
CA SER A 276 -3.52 30.09 31.60
C SER A 276 -2.88 31.13 32.55
N ALA A 277 -1.58 31.39 32.41
CA ALA A 277 -0.86 32.38 33.20
C ALA A 277 -1.23 33.82 32.81
N LEU A 278 -1.58 34.05 31.54
CA LEU A 278 -2.06 35.34 31.05
C LEU A 278 -3.45 35.70 31.60
N GLU A 279 -4.26 34.70 31.95
CA GLU A 279 -5.59 34.88 32.56
C GLU A 279 -5.55 34.90 34.10
N SER A 280 -4.40 34.59 34.70
CA SER A 280 -4.21 34.51 36.15
C SER A 280 -3.90 35.87 36.78
N PRO A 281 -4.41 36.17 38.00
CA PRO A 281 -4.08 37.39 38.74
C PRO A 281 -2.62 37.46 39.23
N ASP A 282 -1.88 36.34 39.26
CA ASP A 282 -0.44 36.30 39.56
C ASP A 282 0.36 35.51 38.50
N PRO A 283 0.82 36.17 37.43
CA PRO A 283 1.54 35.53 36.34
C PRO A 283 2.96 35.06 36.73
N ARG A 284 3.55 35.62 37.80
CA ARG A 284 4.91 35.25 38.22
C ARG A 284 4.93 33.87 38.87
N ALA A 285 3.97 33.58 39.74
CA ALA A 285 3.82 32.26 40.36
C ALA A 285 3.61 31.14 39.32
N ALA A 286 2.83 31.42 38.27
CA ALA A 286 2.57 30.47 37.19
C ALA A 286 3.81 30.19 36.31
N ILE A 287 4.65 31.21 36.05
CA ILE A 287 5.92 31.05 35.34
C ILE A 287 6.94 30.26 36.18
N ASP A 288 7.01 30.51 37.49
CA ASP A 288 7.91 29.77 38.39
C ASP A 288 7.53 28.27 38.49
N ASP A 289 6.24 27.94 38.53
CA ASP A 289 5.78 26.55 38.49
C ASP A 289 6.01 25.87 37.13
N LEU A 290 5.97 26.63 36.03
CA LEU A 290 6.31 26.14 34.69
C LEU A 290 7.80 25.81 34.60
N LEU A 291 8.67 26.72 35.05
CA LEU A 291 10.12 26.50 35.13
C LEU A 291 10.49 25.32 36.04
N ARG A 292 9.77 25.15 37.16
CA ARG A 292 9.95 23.99 38.05
C ARG A 292 9.52 22.68 37.37
N SER A 293 8.46 22.69 36.56
CA SER A 293 8.01 21.50 35.82
C SER A 293 8.94 21.10 34.66
N LEU A 294 9.57 22.07 34.00
CA LEU A 294 10.55 21.81 32.94
C LEU A 294 11.85 21.20 33.47
N ARG A 295 12.27 21.59 34.68
CA ARG A 295 13.43 20.97 35.36
C ARG A 295 13.26 19.48 35.69
N ASN A 296 12.02 18.99 35.74
CA ASN A 296 11.73 17.58 36.00
C ASN A 296 11.64 16.74 34.70
N TYR A 297 11.85 17.36 33.53
CA TYR A 297 11.74 16.74 32.21
C TYR A 297 13.10 16.50 31.53
N GLU A 298 14.21 16.96 32.12
CA GLU A 298 15.60 16.55 31.79
C GLU A 298 15.93 15.20 32.44
#